data_AF-A0A419HCQ0-F1
#
_entry.id   AF-A0A419HCQ0-F1
#
_cell.length_a   1.000
_cell.length_b   1.000
_cell.length_c   1.000
_cell.angle_alpha   90.00
_cell.angle_beta   90.00
_cell.angle_gamma   90.00
#
_symmetry.space_group_name_H-M   'P 1'
#
loop_
_entity.id
_entity.type
_entity.pdbx_description
1 polymer ?
#
loop_
_entity_poly.entity_id
_entity_poly.type
_entity_poly.pdbx_seq_one_letter_code
_entity_poly.pdbx_strand_id
1 'polypeptide(L)'
;PQPRGWRHLSGWRHRPRATLVLPLLLATATPAVAAGDHSHPVVAAAGLNPVVAALIRVVVVLASTAVAGIGLLRPLTGEPGERTRVVAWAAASVAVTACLASTLGDVPLVIAIAQSLLTVLIPALLAWRTVSVLLSAGLTALIAAAFAPADQLRAAGIGYVVATTALVGVVLAVLLSQTDRAALARRLTPIGLAAVLVALSAGVVWAFQIGLRLDVRLVTTPYGLVTIAQLLLTVLAAAAFFLLRERPGIGRTVGIGGVTALTLAIVSGAALAAIPLPQPHPVAGVPLLRSVSLGGQDVPVLLTPAKPGRNLVHVGVDKPEEYAAGTSSSTLAALGSRSGGSGGWGFVDLPAGPGKLVLGKGDEQVAIDYDAGDGPAAAPVTTGDDGIECASVALAVALTDHPVPLGACPSEQLGQPDTEALRGEVNFLAGRGVSKLSLSGDNSPRSVAATEVVRKQAVAKGIEVTDQWDGQALLVVAGWTAGADQLNKVAEQSGTVRFQNGIYLAPWLLYPRVIGRNSGAILPIRFNPHEQLPVVYSNLVGQTFPGDFPSASGFARWLDAQPESVRAAINGKPALFTASVVSFLPTEFNHGHDSKNGWFPQGTVVQISQALDTGGNG
;
A
#
# COMPACT_ATOMS: atom_id res chain seq x y z
N PRO A 1 -64.77 47.57 -40.87
CA PRO A 1 -64.01 46.33 -41.18
C PRO A 1 -62.60 46.67 -41.69
N GLN A 2 -61.58 46.46 -40.83
CA GLN A 2 -60.10 46.60 -40.96
C GLN A 2 -59.51 47.58 -42.01
N PRO A 3 -58.44 48.37 -41.71
CA PRO A 3 -57.18 47.78 -41.23
C PRO A 3 -56.19 48.67 -40.41
N ARG A 4 -55.12 48.00 -39.94
CA ARG A 4 -53.74 48.48 -39.69
C ARG A 4 -53.48 49.53 -38.59
N GLY A 5 -52.84 49.06 -37.53
CA GLY A 5 -51.99 49.86 -36.65
C GLY A 5 -50.73 49.08 -36.25
N TRP A 6 -49.68 49.19 -37.07
CA TRP A 6 -48.32 48.81 -36.67
C TRP A 6 -47.83 49.81 -35.60
N ARG A 7 -47.45 49.33 -34.42
CA ARG A 7 -46.64 50.09 -33.47
C ARG A 7 -45.33 49.35 -33.20
N HIS A 8 -44.27 49.93 -33.71
CA HIS A 8 -42.91 49.77 -33.20
C HIS A 8 -42.85 50.18 -31.73
N LEU A 9 -42.35 49.29 -30.88
CA LEU A 9 -41.67 49.67 -29.64
C LEU A 9 -40.34 48.91 -29.58
N SER A 10 -39.33 49.62 -30.09
CA SER A 10 -37.92 49.45 -29.78
C SER A 10 -37.68 49.61 -28.28
N GLY A 11 -36.92 48.70 -27.66
CA GLY A 11 -36.30 49.02 -26.39
C GLY A 11 -36.02 47.88 -25.42
N TRP A 12 -35.48 46.74 -25.84
CA TRP A 12 -34.89 45.77 -24.90
C TRP A 12 -33.52 45.31 -25.40
N ARG A 13 -32.51 46.16 -25.18
CA ARG A 13 -31.09 45.77 -25.17
C ARG A 13 -30.58 45.84 -23.73
N HIS A 14 -30.65 44.72 -23.02
CA HIS A 14 -29.71 44.43 -21.94
C HIS A 14 -29.35 42.94 -21.99
N ARG A 15 -28.17 42.66 -22.54
CA ARG A 15 -27.48 41.37 -22.38
C ARG A 15 -27.18 41.19 -20.88
N PRO A 16 -27.47 40.04 -20.25
CA PRO A 16 -26.82 39.72 -19.00
C PRO A 16 -25.35 39.38 -19.30
N ARG A 17 -24.43 40.21 -18.77
CA ARG A 17 -23.03 39.82 -18.58
C ARG A 17 -23.02 38.70 -17.54
N ALA A 18 -23.16 37.47 -18.00
CA ALA A 18 -22.90 36.25 -17.23
C ALA A 18 -21.58 35.65 -17.70
N THR A 19 -20.49 36.35 -17.49
CA THR A 19 -19.13 35.85 -17.73
C THR A 19 -18.18 36.56 -16.78
N LEU A 20 -17.19 35.80 -16.27
CA LEU A 20 -16.13 36.19 -15.32
C LEU A 20 -16.43 35.93 -13.84
N VAL A 21 -16.69 34.66 -13.49
CA VAL A 21 -16.27 34.14 -12.16
C VAL A 21 -15.61 32.76 -12.31
N LEU A 22 -15.97 31.98 -13.33
CA LEU A 22 -15.46 30.61 -13.50
C LEU A 22 -14.04 30.44 -14.08
N PRO A 23 -13.45 31.33 -14.91
CA PRO A 23 -12.11 31.09 -15.46
C PRO A 23 -10.96 31.40 -14.48
N LEU A 24 -11.23 32.12 -13.38
CA LEU A 24 -10.16 32.56 -12.48
C LEU A 24 -9.66 31.45 -11.53
N LEU A 25 -10.39 30.34 -11.42
CA LEU A 25 -9.98 29.16 -10.63
C LEU A 25 -9.05 28.20 -11.40
N LEU A 26 -8.82 28.44 -12.69
CA LEU A 26 -8.00 27.59 -13.57
C LEU A 26 -6.57 28.12 -13.80
N ALA A 27 -6.20 29.27 -13.26
CA ALA A 27 -4.98 29.98 -13.65
C ALA A 27 -3.83 30.03 -12.62
N THR A 28 -3.93 29.34 -11.48
CA THR A 28 -2.83 29.32 -10.49
C THR A 28 -2.58 27.91 -9.96
N ALA A 29 -1.84 27.11 -10.73
CA ALA A 29 -1.15 25.94 -10.22
C ALA A 29 0.18 25.82 -10.97
N THR A 30 1.24 26.33 -10.37
CA THR A 30 2.63 26.06 -10.79
C THR A 30 2.98 24.59 -10.54
N PRO A 31 3.82 23.98 -11.40
CA PRO A 31 4.12 22.56 -11.33
C PRO A 31 5.23 22.33 -10.30
N ALA A 32 4.97 21.51 -9.29
CA ALA A 32 6.02 21.00 -8.44
C ALA A 32 5.65 19.63 -7.88
N VAL A 33 6.51 18.66 -8.25
CA VAL A 33 6.79 17.38 -7.61
C VAL A 33 5.86 16.20 -7.94
N ALA A 34 6.41 15.33 -8.78
CA ALA A 34 6.17 13.91 -8.81
C ALA A 34 6.97 13.22 -7.70
N ALA A 35 6.34 12.33 -6.96
CA ALA A 35 6.93 11.17 -6.28
C ALA A 35 5.79 10.38 -5.63
N GLY A 36 5.83 9.05 -5.68
CA GLY A 36 4.80 8.15 -5.15
C GLY A 36 4.79 8.10 -3.62
N ASP A 37 3.66 7.69 -3.04
CA ASP A 37 3.45 6.27 -2.70
C ASP A 37 2.03 6.07 -2.12
N HIS A 38 1.54 4.83 -2.25
CA HIS A 38 0.35 4.23 -1.66
C HIS A 38 -1.01 4.60 -2.28
N SER A 39 -1.15 4.51 -3.60
CA SER A 39 -2.40 4.00 -4.21
C SER A 39 -2.27 3.72 -5.71
N HIS A 40 -2.31 2.42 -6.03
CA HIS A 40 -2.63 1.77 -7.30
C HIS A 40 -1.64 1.88 -8.50
N PRO A 41 -1.03 0.75 -8.93
CA PRO A 41 -0.15 0.68 -10.12
C PRO A 41 -0.89 0.81 -11.47
N VAL A 42 -2.20 1.08 -11.49
CA VAL A 42 -2.99 1.10 -12.73
C VAL A 42 -3.08 2.50 -13.36
N VAL A 43 -2.86 3.59 -12.60
CA VAL A 43 -2.71 4.95 -13.17
C VAL A 43 -1.53 5.03 -14.16
N ALA A 44 -0.44 4.29 -13.89
CA ALA A 44 0.70 4.19 -14.80
C ALA A 44 0.35 3.41 -16.10
N ALA A 45 -0.51 2.40 -16.01
CA ALA A 45 -0.95 1.60 -17.16
C ALA A 45 -1.85 2.39 -18.14
N ALA A 46 -2.54 3.41 -17.64
CA ALA A 46 -3.38 4.31 -18.45
C ALA A 46 -2.62 5.49 -19.09
N GLY A 47 -1.33 5.67 -18.78
CA GLY A 47 -0.50 6.76 -19.31
C GLY A 47 -0.90 8.17 -18.87
N LEU A 48 -1.79 8.30 -17.87
CA LEU A 48 -2.19 9.59 -17.32
C LEU A 48 -1.14 10.08 -16.32
N ASN A 49 -0.75 11.34 -16.44
CA ASN A 49 0.11 11.98 -15.46
C ASN A 49 -0.58 11.94 -14.07
N PRO A 50 0.12 11.50 -12.99
CA PRO A 50 -0.46 11.38 -11.65
C PRO A 50 -1.05 12.70 -11.12
N VAL A 51 -0.49 13.84 -11.52
CA VAL A 51 -1.02 15.18 -11.20
C VAL A 51 -2.38 15.39 -11.88
N VAL A 52 -2.54 14.96 -13.13
CA VAL A 52 -3.82 15.06 -13.86
C VAL A 52 -4.87 14.15 -13.22
N ALA A 53 -4.49 12.92 -12.85
CA ALA A 53 -5.39 12.00 -12.15
C ALA A 53 -5.85 12.58 -10.80
N ALA A 54 -4.94 13.18 -10.03
CA ALA A 54 -5.25 13.87 -8.79
C ALA A 54 -6.20 15.06 -9.01
N LEU A 55 -5.92 15.90 -10.02
CA LEU A 55 -6.80 17.04 -10.37
C LEU A 55 -8.20 16.57 -10.76
N ILE A 56 -8.33 15.50 -11.54
CA ILE A 56 -9.63 14.92 -11.90
C ILE A 56 -10.37 14.49 -10.63
N ARG A 57 -9.71 13.78 -9.70
CA ARG A 57 -10.31 13.36 -8.42
C ARG A 57 -10.77 14.56 -7.59
N VAL A 58 -9.95 15.61 -7.49
CA VAL A 58 -10.29 16.86 -6.78
C VAL A 58 -11.56 17.48 -7.38
N VAL A 59 -11.65 17.57 -8.71
CA VAL A 59 -12.80 18.12 -9.42
C VAL A 59 -14.06 17.27 -9.19
N VAL A 60 -13.95 15.94 -9.27
CA VAL A 60 -15.06 15.01 -8.99
C VAL A 60 -15.60 15.23 -7.58
N VAL A 61 -14.72 15.25 -6.57
CA VAL A 61 -15.13 15.39 -5.17
C VAL A 61 -15.78 16.74 -4.91
N LEU A 62 -15.18 17.84 -5.38
CA LEU A 62 -15.72 19.20 -5.22
C LEU A 62 -17.09 19.36 -5.88
N ALA A 63 -17.22 18.92 -7.13
CA ALA A 63 -18.46 19.07 -7.88
C ALA A 63 -19.57 18.18 -7.31
N SER A 64 -19.25 16.94 -6.92
CA SER A 64 -20.23 16.02 -6.32
C SER A 64 -20.67 16.46 -4.93
N THR A 65 -19.75 16.95 -4.08
CA THR A 65 -20.11 17.52 -2.76
C THR A 65 -20.94 18.78 -2.88
N ALA A 66 -20.71 19.63 -3.90
CA ALA A 66 -21.57 20.77 -4.18
C ALA A 66 -23.01 20.36 -4.54
N VAL A 67 -23.18 19.39 -5.44
CA VAL A 67 -24.49 18.86 -5.83
C VAL A 67 -25.19 18.23 -4.63
N ALA A 68 -24.48 17.35 -3.90
CA ALA A 68 -25.01 16.69 -2.70
C ALA A 68 -25.43 17.71 -1.64
N GLY A 69 -24.58 18.70 -1.34
CA GLY A 69 -24.84 19.75 -0.34
C GLY A 69 -26.05 20.62 -0.66
N ILE A 70 -26.25 21.00 -1.94
CA ILE A 70 -27.44 21.75 -2.38
C ILE A 70 -28.73 20.95 -2.11
N GLY A 71 -28.74 19.66 -2.44
CA GLY A 71 -29.92 18.81 -2.21
C GLY A 71 -30.13 18.46 -0.74
N LEU A 72 -29.08 18.30 0.05
CA LEU A 72 -29.16 17.96 1.49
C LEU A 72 -29.80 19.09 2.31
N LEU A 73 -29.52 20.35 1.97
CA LEU A 73 -30.10 21.52 2.65
C LEU A 73 -31.42 22.00 2.06
N ARG A 74 -31.98 21.28 1.08
CA ARG A 74 -33.26 21.61 0.44
C ARG A 74 -34.43 21.83 1.42
N PRO A 75 -34.56 21.06 2.53
CA PRO A 75 -35.63 21.28 3.51
C PRO A 75 -35.54 22.64 4.22
N LEU A 76 -34.34 23.23 4.30
CA LEU A 76 -34.07 24.44 5.08
C LEU A 76 -34.07 25.71 4.24
N THR A 77 -33.90 25.57 2.92
CA THR A 77 -33.67 26.69 1.99
C THR A 77 -34.92 27.14 1.20
N GLY A 78 -36.08 26.49 1.39
CA GLY A 78 -37.34 26.90 0.73
C GLY A 78 -37.54 26.26 -0.65
N GLU A 79 -37.93 27.00 -1.68
CA GLU A 79 -37.97 26.56 -3.11
C GLU A 79 -36.67 26.91 -3.84
N PRO A 80 -36.21 26.11 -4.83
CA PRO A 80 -34.92 26.36 -5.47
C PRO A 80 -35.10 27.43 -6.54
N GLY A 81 -34.49 28.58 -6.33
CA GLY A 81 -34.45 29.66 -7.33
C GLY A 81 -33.65 29.25 -8.57
N GLU A 82 -33.82 30.03 -9.64
CA GLU A 82 -33.18 29.79 -10.95
C GLU A 82 -31.64 29.65 -10.83
N ARG A 83 -31.00 30.54 -10.06
CA ARG A 83 -29.54 30.50 -9.83
C ARG A 83 -29.08 29.20 -9.19
N THR A 84 -29.85 28.67 -8.22
CA THR A 84 -29.54 27.40 -7.56
C THR A 84 -29.62 26.25 -8.55
N ARG A 85 -30.63 26.24 -9.44
CA ARG A 85 -30.76 25.21 -10.48
C ARG A 85 -29.61 25.26 -11.47
N VAL A 86 -29.24 26.46 -11.95
CA VAL A 86 -28.12 26.65 -12.89
C VAL A 86 -26.81 26.15 -12.28
N VAL A 87 -26.51 26.52 -11.03
CA VAL A 87 -25.29 26.09 -10.34
C VAL A 87 -25.30 24.58 -10.09
N ALA A 88 -26.43 24.00 -9.68
CA ALA A 88 -26.55 22.56 -9.47
C ALA A 88 -26.33 21.77 -10.77
N TRP A 89 -26.91 22.21 -11.88
CA TRP A 89 -26.68 21.59 -13.19
C TRP A 89 -25.24 21.75 -13.68
N ALA A 90 -24.64 22.93 -13.51
CA ALA A 90 -23.25 23.16 -13.88
C ALA A 90 -22.30 22.26 -13.07
N ALA A 91 -22.48 22.18 -11.76
CA ALA A 91 -21.71 21.28 -10.90
C ALA A 91 -21.93 19.81 -11.29
N ALA A 92 -23.17 19.41 -11.59
CA ALA A 92 -23.46 18.05 -12.02
C ALA A 92 -22.77 17.68 -13.34
N SER A 93 -22.78 18.56 -14.34
CA SER A 93 -22.08 18.33 -15.61
C SER A 93 -20.57 18.17 -15.42
N VAL A 94 -19.96 19.00 -14.56
CA VAL A 94 -18.53 18.92 -14.23
C VAL A 94 -18.22 17.59 -13.53
N ALA A 95 -19.02 17.21 -12.53
CA ALA A 95 -18.86 15.96 -11.81
C ALA A 95 -18.98 14.73 -12.73
N VAL A 96 -20.00 14.67 -13.59
CA VAL A 96 -20.21 13.56 -14.53
C VAL A 96 -19.05 13.45 -15.50
N THR A 97 -18.62 14.58 -16.08
CA THR A 97 -17.51 14.59 -17.04
C THR A 97 -16.22 14.09 -16.40
N ALA A 98 -15.90 14.59 -15.19
CA ALA A 98 -14.71 14.18 -14.47
C ALA A 98 -14.80 12.73 -13.96
N CYS A 99 -16.00 12.26 -13.60
CA CYS A 99 -16.23 10.88 -13.16
C CYS A 99 -16.06 9.89 -14.32
N LEU A 100 -16.55 10.22 -15.51
CA LEU A 100 -16.30 9.45 -16.74
C LEU A 100 -14.82 9.50 -17.15
N ALA A 101 -14.14 10.64 -16.98
CA ALA A 101 -12.68 10.69 -17.20
C ALA A 101 -11.92 9.80 -16.21
N SER A 102 -12.42 9.64 -14.97
CA SER A 102 -11.77 8.80 -13.96
C SER A 102 -11.86 7.30 -14.23
N THR A 103 -12.76 6.82 -15.10
CA THR A 103 -12.80 5.41 -15.53
C THR A 103 -11.66 5.03 -16.47
N LEU A 104 -10.91 6.02 -16.96
CA LEU A 104 -9.63 5.77 -17.64
C LEU A 104 -8.54 5.33 -16.64
N GLY A 105 -8.76 5.55 -15.34
CA GLY A 105 -7.93 5.00 -14.27
C GLY A 105 -8.67 3.88 -13.54
N ASP A 106 -8.57 3.87 -12.20
CA ASP A 106 -8.80 2.66 -11.40
C ASP A 106 -10.19 2.60 -10.76
N VAL A 107 -11.08 3.54 -11.11
CA VAL A 107 -12.42 3.59 -10.53
C VAL A 107 -13.28 2.53 -11.21
N PRO A 108 -13.86 1.56 -10.46
CA PRO A 108 -14.76 0.58 -11.03
C PRO A 108 -15.90 1.27 -11.79
N LEU A 109 -16.13 0.85 -13.04
CA LEU A 109 -17.13 1.44 -13.93
C LEU A 109 -18.52 1.55 -13.26
N VAL A 110 -18.89 0.56 -12.46
CA VAL A 110 -20.15 0.53 -11.71
C VAL A 110 -20.26 1.70 -10.73
N ILE A 111 -19.19 2.03 -10.01
CA ILE A 111 -19.15 3.16 -9.07
C ILE A 111 -19.28 4.48 -9.83
N ALA A 112 -18.54 4.62 -10.94
CA ALA A 112 -18.60 5.84 -11.76
C ALA A 112 -20.00 6.09 -12.36
N ILE A 113 -20.66 5.03 -12.82
CA ILE A 113 -22.05 5.09 -13.32
C ILE A 113 -23.01 5.49 -12.19
N ALA A 114 -22.94 4.81 -11.04
CA ALA A 114 -23.81 5.11 -9.90
C ALA A 114 -23.66 6.57 -9.44
N GLN A 115 -22.42 7.06 -9.34
CA GLN A 115 -22.13 8.44 -8.96
C GLN A 115 -22.67 9.42 -10.00
N SER A 116 -22.46 9.16 -11.29
CA SER A 116 -22.94 10.01 -12.38
C SER A 116 -24.47 10.11 -12.39
N LEU A 117 -25.16 8.97 -12.21
CA LEU A 117 -26.62 8.91 -12.14
C LEU A 117 -27.17 9.74 -10.97
N LEU A 118 -26.65 9.54 -9.76
CA LEU A 118 -27.07 10.31 -8.58
C LEU A 118 -26.83 11.81 -8.78
N THR A 119 -25.69 12.16 -9.36
CA THR A 119 -25.30 13.56 -9.60
C THR A 119 -26.24 14.28 -10.59
N VAL A 120 -26.78 13.56 -11.58
CA VAL A 120 -27.78 14.11 -12.53
C VAL A 120 -29.20 14.14 -11.92
N LEU A 121 -29.56 13.12 -11.14
CA LEU A 121 -30.91 13.02 -10.55
C LEU A 121 -31.18 14.09 -9.50
N ILE A 122 -30.19 14.51 -8.72
CA ILE A 122 -30.35 15.55 -7.69
C ILE A 122 -30.84 16.89 -8.26
N PRO A 123 -30.19 17.51 -9.28
CA PRO A 123 -30.69 18.76 -9.85
C PRO A 123 -32.02 18.58 -10.59
N ALA A 124 -32.27 17.42 -11.20
CA ALA A 124 -33.54 17.12 -11.88
C ALA A 124 -34.73 17.03 -10.91
N LEU A 125 -34.49 16.47 -9.72
CA LEU A 125 -35.51 16.22 -8.69
C LEU A 125 -35.44 17.24 -7.54
N LEU A 126 -34.75 18.36 -7.74
CA LEU A 126 -34.55 19.39 -6.71
C LEU A 126 -35.87 20.02 -6.23
N ALA A 127 -36.93 19.96 -7.03
CA ALA A 127 -38.26 20.38 -6.62
C ALA A 127 -38.86 19.50 -5.51
N TRP A 128 -38.48 18.21 -5.43
CA TRP A 128 -39.05 17.23 -4.52
C TRP A 128 -38.16 17.07 -3.29
N ARG A 129 -38.51 17.79 -2.21
CA ARG A 129 -37.69 17.90 -0.99
C ARG A 129 -37.16 16.57 -0.47
N THR A 130 -38.04 15.60 -0.22
CA THR A 130 -37.66 14.33 0.41
C THR A 130 -36.77 13.49 -0.52
N VAL A 131 -37.12 13.44 -1.81
CA VAL A 131 -36.37 12.66 -2.81
C VAL A 131 -34.97 13.25 -3.00
N SER A 132 -34.86 14.59 -3.10
CA SER A 132 -33.57 15.26 -3.22
C SER A 132 -32.66 15.00 -2.01
N VAL A 133 -33.20 14.95 -0.79
CA VAL A 133 -32.40 14.65 0.41
C VAL A 133 -31.89 13.22 0.40
N LEU A 134 -32.74 12.25 0.04
CA LEU A 134 -32.34 10.84 -0.04
C LEU A 134 -31.25 10.61 -1.09
N LEU A 135 -31.41 11.21 -2.28
CA LEU A 135 -30.41 11.13 -3.34
C LEU A 135 -29.10 11.80 -2.95
N SER A 136 -29.16 12.98 -2.32
CA SER A 136 -27.98 13.66 -1.78
C SER A 136 -27.27 12.84 -0.70
N ALA A 137 -28.01 12.22 0.22
CA ALA A 137 -27.44 11.35 1.24
C ALA A 137 -26.77 10.12 0.61
N GLY A 138 -27.40 9.52 -0.42
CA GLY A 138 -26.81 8.43 -1.21
C GLY A 138 -25.52 8.86 -1.91
N LEU A 139 -25.49 10.05 -2.53
CA LEU A 139 -24.28 10.58 -3.16
C LEU A 139 -23.18 10.86 -2.14
N THR A 140 -23.50 11.45 -0.99
CA THR A 140 -22.54 11.65 0.11
C THR A 140 -21.98 10.34 0.63
N ALA A 141 -22.83 9.31 0.81
CA ALA A 141 -22.40 7.99 1.23
C ALA A 141 -21.48 7.33 0.20
N LEU A 142 -21.77 7.50 -1.10
CA LEU A 142 -20.93 6.98 -2.17
C LEU A 142 -19.56 7.68 -2.22
N ILE A 143 -19.52 9.02 -2.09
CA ILE A 143 -18.26 9.77 -1.99
C ILE A 143 -17.49 9.30 -0.75
N ALA A 144 -18.16 9.14 0.39
CA ALA A 144 -17.53 8.70 1.63
C ALA A 144 -16.97 7.29 1.51
N ALA A 145 -17.68 6.35 0.87
CA ALA A 145 -17.19 5.00 0.62
C ALA A 145 -16.00 4.97 -0.35
N ALA A 146 -15.95 5.89 -1.32
CA ALA A 146 -14.81 6.03 -2.23
C ALA A 146 -13.59 6.68 -1.57
N PHE A 147 -13.79 7.50 -0.52
CA PHE A 147 -12.74 8.26 0.16
C PHE A 147 -12.21 7.57 1.43
N ALA A 148 -13.04 6.76 2.08
CA ALA A 148 -12.71 6.11 3.33
C ALA A 148 -12.13 4.70 3.09
N PRO A 149 -10.87 4.43 3.49
CA PRO A 149 -10.29 3.10 3.39
C PRO A 149 -11.09 2.08 4.20
N ALA A 150 -10.92 0.80 3.88
CA ALA A 150 -11.76 -0.27 4.39
C ALA A 150 -11.59 -0.56 5.90
N ASP A 151 -10.71 0.12 6.60
CA ASP A 151 -10.19 -0.19 7.93
C ASP A 151 -10.63 0.83 9.01
N GLN A 152 -9.87 0.90 10.13
CA GLN A 152 -10.17 1.69 11.33
C GLN A 152 -10.35 3.21 11.07
N LEU A 153 -9.89 3.69 9.92
CA LEU A 153 -10.02 5.09 9.47
C LEU A 153 -11.41 5.43 8.90
N ARG A 154 -12.27 4.42 8.69
CA ARG A 154 -13.54 4.60 7.97
C ARG A 154 -14.47 5.62 8.62
N ALA A 155 -14.56 5.62 9.95
CA ALA A 155 -15.44 6.54 10.68
C ALA A 155 -15.01 8.01 10.55
N ALA A 156 -13.70 8.28 10.67
CA ALA A 156 -13.15 9.62 10.52
C ALA A 156 -13.31 10.13 9.08
N GLY A 157 -13.01 9.28 8.09
CA GLY A 157 -13.20 9.61 6.67
C GLY A 157 -14.67 9.93 6.32
N ILE A 158 -15.61 9.09 6.77
CA ILE A 158 -17.06 9.34 6.58
C ILE A 158 -17.47 10.65 7.24
N GLY A 159 -17.08 10.87 8.51
CA GLY A 159 -17.40 12.09 9.24
C GLY A 159 -16.90 13.34 8.54
N TYR A 160 -15.67 13.31 8.01
CA TYR A 160 -15.09 14.41 7.25
C TYR A 160 -15.88 14.70 5.96
N VAL A 161 -16.21 13.69 5.16
CA VAL A 161 -16.96 13.88 3.90
C VAL A 161 -18.36 14.42 4.13
N VAL A 162 -19.07 13.90 5.13
CA VAL A 162 -20.42 14.37 5.50
C VAL A 162 -20.37 15.84 5.94
N ALA A 163 -19.41 16.17 6.82
CA ALA A 163 -19.22 17.53 7.30
C ALA A 163 -18.88 18.51 6.17
N THR A 164 -17.94 18.16 5.30
CA THR A 164 -17.57 19.00 4.16
C THR A 164 -18.73 19.19 3.19
N THR A 165 -19.52 18.14 2.92
CA THR A 165 -20.73 18.25 2.08
C THR A 165 -21.74 19.23 2.67
N ALA A 166 -21.98 19.15 3.99
CA ALA A 166 -22.88 20.07 4.69
C ALA A 166 -22.35 21.52 4.63
N LEU A 167 -21.05 21.75 4.84
CA LEU A 167 -20.43 23.07 4.76
C LEU A 167 -20.57 23.70 3.37
N VAL A 168 -20.25 22.94 2.32
CA VAL A 168 -20.42 23.39 0.93
C VAL A 168 -21.89 23.75 0.67
N GLY A 169 -22.81 22.90 1.11
CA GLY A 169 -24.24 23.17 1.04
C GLY A 169 -24.61 24.50 1.71
N VAL A 170 -24.15 24.73 2.94
CA VAL A 170 -24.50 25.93 3.73
C VAL A 170 -24.03 27.18 3.01
N VAL A 171 -22.79 27.15 2.51
CA VAL A 171 -22.18 28.26 1.79
C VAL A 171 -22.90 28.55 0.48
N LEU A 172 -23.19 27.52 -0.33
CA LEU A 172 -23.93 27.69 -1.59
C LEU A 172 -25.37 28.17 -1.35
N ALA A 173 -26.04 27.66 -0.31
CA ALA A 173 -27.39 28.10 0.05
C ALA A 173 -27.43 29.60 0.39
N VAL A 174 -26.48 30.10 1.19
CA VAL A 174 -26.41 31.52 1.56
C VAL A 174 -26.03 32.40 0.36
N LEU A 175 -25.04 31.98 -0.45
CA LEU A 175 -24.61 32.74 -1.62
C LEU A 175 -25.70 32.87 -2.69
N LEU A 176 -26.39 31.77 -2.97
CA LEU A 176 -27.36 31.68 -4.05
C LEU A 176 -28.75 32.17 -3.64
N SER A 177 -28.98 32.39 -2.35
CA SER A 177 -30.23 32.94 -1.84
C SER A 177 -30.50 34.33 -2.44
N GLN A 178 -31.72 34.47 -2.95
CA GLN A 178 -32.32 35.73 -3.39
C GLN A 178 -33.14 36.41 -2.28
N THR A 179 -33.42 35.68 -1.19
CA THR A 179 -34.14 36.19 -0.01
C THR A 179 -33.17 36.80 0.99
N ASP A 180 -33.65 37.18 2.18
CA ASP A 180 -32.82 37.70 3.26
C ASP A 180 -31.71 36.70 3.65
N ARG A 181 -30.52 36.94 3.11
CA ARG A 181 -29.31 36.13 3.33
C ARG A 181 -28.93 36.08 4.80
N ALA A 182 -29.18 37.15 5.57
CA ALA A 182 -28.85 37.20 6.98
C ALA A 182 -29.78 36.28 7.81
N ALA A 183 -31.07 36.24 7.47
CA ALA A 183 -32.00 35.29 8.09
C ALA A 183 -31.63 33.84 7.77
N LEU A 184 -31.33 33.53 6.50
CA LEU A 184 -30.93 32.18 6.11
C LEU A 184 -29.59 31.77 6.75
N ALA A 185 -28.60 32.66 6.78
CA ALA A 185 -27.31 32.40 7.43
C ALA A 185 -27.49 32.11 8.94
N ARG A 186 -28.33 32.88 9.65
CA ARG A 186 -28.67 32.60 11.06
C ARG A 186 -29.32 31.23 11.24
N ARG A 187 -30.23 30.85 10.34
CA ARG A 187 -30.89 29.53 10.38
C ARG A 187 -29.92 28.36 10.15
N LEU A 188 -28.92 28.54 9.27
CA LEU A 188 -27.95 27.50 8.92
C LEU A 188 -26.70 27.50 9.81
N THR A 189 -26.50 28.54 10.63
CA THR A 189 -25.40 28.68 11.60
C THR A 189 -25.16 27.40 12.44
N PRO A 190 -26.15 26.79 13.10
CA PRO A 190 -25.89 25.62 13.95
C PRO A 190 -25.38 24.41 13.14
N ILE A 191 -25.87 24.24 11.91
CA ILE A 191 -25.42 23.17 11.00
C ILE A 191 -23.99 23.44 10.54
N GLY A 192 -23.69 24.70 10.18
CA GLY A 192 -22.34 25.13 9.84
C GLY A 192 -21.36 24.88 10.98
N LEU A 193 -21.70 25.25 12.22
CA LEU A 193 -20.84 25.01 13.40
C LEU A 193 -20.61 23.52 13.63
N ALA A 194 -21.67 22.72 13.64
CA ALA A 194 -21.56 21.28 13.81
C ALA A 194 -20.67 20.66 12.73
N ALA A 195 -20.84 21.07 11.48
CA ALA A 195 -20.04 20.57 10.37
C ALA A 195 -18.57 21.02 10.46
N VAL A 196 -18.27 22.27 10.82
CA VAL A 196 -16.88 22.71 11.07
C VAL A 196 -16.24 21.88 12.18
N LEU A 197 -16.93 21.70 13.31
CA LEU A 197 -16.41 20.93 14.43
C LEU A 197 -16.14 19.47 14.05
N VAL A 198 -17.08 18.82 13.34
CA VAL A 198 -16.91 17.44 12.87
C VAL A 198 -15.75 17.35 11.88
N ALA A 199 -15.66 18.26 10.89
CA ALA A 199 -14.57 18.27 9.92
C ALA A 199 -13.19 18.45 10.59
N LEU A 200 -13.08 19.37 11.55
CA LEU A 200 -11.84 19.58 12.31
C LEU A 200 -11.49 18.36 13.17
N SER A 201 -12.46 17.80 13.91
CA SER A 201 -12.21 16.61 14.73
C SER A 201 -11.83 15.40 13.89
N ALA A 202 -12.50 15.21 12.75
CA ALA A 202 -12.23 14.11 11.84
C ALA A 202 -10.86 14.28 11.18
N GLY A 203 -10.50 15.50 10.77
CA GLY A 203 -9.18 15.81 10.22
C GLY A 203 -8.05 15.59 11.23
N VAL A 204 -8.25 15.97 12.50
CA VAL A 204 -7.28 15.72 13.57
C VAL A 204 -7.14 14.24 13.88
N VAL A 205 -8.26 13.50 14.01
CA VAL A 205 -8.24 12.05 14.24
C VAL A 205 -7.55 11.33 13.07
N TRP A 206 -7.90 11.72 11.84
CA TRP A 206 -7.27 11.19 10.62
C TRP A 206 -5.77 11.43 10.62
N ALA A 207 -5.32 12.68 10.87
CA ALA A 207 -3.90 13.04 10.96
C ALA A 207 -3.16 12.19 12.01
N PHE A 208 -3.78 11.99 13.17
CA PHE A 208 -3.18 11.18 14.23
C PHE A 208 -3.06 9.69 13.85
N GLN A 209 -4.09 9.15 13.18
CA GLN A 209 -4.12 7.75 12.74
C GLN A 209 -3.12 7.45 11.63
N ILE A 210 -2.87 8.39 10.70
CA ILE A 210 -1.79 8.28 9.70
C ILE A 210 -0.40 8.57 10.28
N GLY A 211 -0.30 8.74 11.60
CA GLY A 211 0.96 8.93 12.31
C GLY A 211 1.53 10.35 12.26
N LEU A 212 0.80 11.35 11.74
CA LEU A 212 1.14 12.76 11.91
C LEU A 212 0.81 13.20 13.34
N ARG A 213 1.83 13.24 14.18
CA ARG A 213 1.75 13.83 15.52
C ARG A 213 2.12 15.32 15.44
N LEU A 214 1.97 16.04 16.55
CA LEU A 214 2.52 17.39 16.70
C LEU A 214 4.06 17.31 16.81
N ASP A 215 4.70 16.82 15.74
CA ASP A 215 6.14 16.62 15.62
C ASP A 215 6.71 17.47 14.46
N VAL A 216 8.02 17.35 14.23
CA VAL A 216 8.73 18.14 13.22
C VAL A 216 8.17 17.94 11.80
N ARG A 217 7.60 16.76 11.48
CA ARG A 217 7.06 16.45 10.14
C ARG A 217 5.84 17.29 9.80
N LEU A 218 5.07 17.71 10.81
CA LEU A 218 3.92 18.60 10.61
C LEU A 218 4.36 19.93 9.98
N VAL A 219 5.59 20.39 10.26
CA VAL A 219 6.12 21.67 9.75
C VAL A 219 7.22 21.52 8.71
N THR A 220 7.87 20.35 8.58
CA THR A 220 8.95 20.12 7.60
C THR A 220 8.50 19.37 6.35
N THR A 221 7.36 18.68 6.38
CA THR A 221 6.87 17.92 5.20
C THR A 221 5.80 18.70 4.44
N PRO A 222 5.74 18.56 3.10
CA PRO A 222 4.67 19.17 2.30
C PRO A 222 3.27 18.73 2.77
N TYR A 223 3.12 17.46 3.14
CA TYR A 223 1.86 16.91 3.65
C TYR A 223 1.45 17.61 4.96
N GLY A 224 2.39 17.75 5.91
CA GLY A 224 2.16 18.44 7.17
C GLY A 224 1.76 19.90 6.97
N LEU A 225 2.49 20.63 6.11
CA LEU A 225 2.20 22.02 5.79
C LEU A 225 0.82 22.22 5.13
N VAL A 226 0.44 21.34 4.20
CA VAL A 226 -0.89 21.39 3.57
C VAL A 226 -1.98 21.02 4.58
N THR A 227 -1.72 20.07 5.49
CA THR A 227 -2.64 19.73 6.58
C THR A 227 -2.85 20.93 7.52
N ILE A 228 -1.77 21.62 7.94
CA ILE A 228 -1.87 22.86 8.71
C ILE A 228 -2.68 23.91 7.94
N ALA A 229 -2.33 24.16 6.68
CA ALA A 229 -3.00 25.15 5.85
C ALA A 229 -4.49 24.87 5.72
N GLN A 230 -4.89 23.61 5.49
CA GLN A 230 -6.27 23.18 5.43
C GLN A 230 -7.02 23.43 6.74
N LEU A 231 -6.43 23.06 7.88
CA LEU A 231 -7.03 23.31 9.19
C LEU A 231 -7.21 24.80 9.45
N LEU A 232 -6.17 25.61 9.19
CA LEU A 232 -6.24 27.07 9.32
C LEU A 232 -7.27 27.69 8.39
N LEU A 233 -7.32 27.29 7.12
CA LEU A 233 -8.30 27.79 6.15
C LEU A 233 -9.73 27.44 6.57
N THR A 234 -9.95 26.25 7.12
CA THR A 234 -11.26 25.83 7.63
C THR A 234 -11.68 26.68 8.82
N VAL A 235 -10.77 26.92 9.77
CA VAL A 235 -11.03 27.78 10.93
C VAL A 235 -11.26 29.24 10.51
N LEU A 236 -10.46 29.77 9.59
CA LEU A 236 -10.61 31.14 9.09
C LEU A 236 -11.92 31.31 8.29
N ALA A 237 -12.31 30.33 7.47
CA ALA A 237 -13.58 30.34 6.75
C ALA A 237 -14.76 30.35 7.73
N ALA A 238 -14.69 29.52 8.78
CA ALA A 238 -15.67 29.50 9.85
C ALA A 238 -15.74 30.85 10.57
N ALA A 239 -14.60 31.37 11.04
CA ALA A 239 -14.52 32.64 11.76
C ALA A 239 -15.03 33.81 10.92
N ALA A 240 -14.66 33.89 9.63
CA ALA A 240 -15.17 34.89 8.70
C ALA A 240 -16.69 34.78 8.52
N PHE A 241 -17.22 33.57 8.38
CA PHE A 241 -18.67 33.34 8.30
C PHE A 241 -19.40 33.81 9.57
N PHE A 242 -18.84 33.53 10.76
CA PHE A 242 -19.47 33.89 12.04
C PHE A 242 -19.34 35.36 12.42
N LEU A 243 -18.13 35.92 12.38
CA LEU A 243 -17.88 37.31 12.81
C LEU A 243 -18.63 38.33 11.95
N LEU A 244 -18.95 37.95 10.71
CA LEU A 244 -19.48 38.88 9.72
C LEU A 244 -20.98 38.71 9.47
N ARG A 245 -21.62 37.73 10.14
CA ARG A 245 -23.09 37.57 10.15
C ARG A 245 -23.81 38.76 10.80
N GLU A 246 -23.13 39.52 11.66
CA GLU A 246 -23.73 40.59 12.46
C GLU A 246 -23.53 41.98 11.87
N ARG A 247 -22.79 42.12 10.76
CA ARG A 247 -22.51 43.42 10.14
C ARG A 247 -23.34 43.66 8.87
N PRO A 248 -24.46 44.41 8.94
CA PRO A 248 -25.20 44.82 7.75
C PRO A 248 -24.33 45.74 6.87
N GLY A 249 -24.17 45.40 5.58
CA GLY A 249 -23.49 46.23 4.57
C GLY A 249 -22.20 45.65 3.96
N ILE A 250 -21.49 44.76 4.66
CA ILE A 250 -20.22 44.16 4.16
C ILE A 250 -20.46 42.78 3.50
N GLY A 251 -21.70 42.29 3.52
CA GLY A 251 -22.04 40.89 3.23
C GLY A 251 -21.72 40.37 1.82
N ARG A 252 -21.49 41.22 0.82
CA ARG A 252 -21.19 40.77 -0.55
C ARG A 252 -19.72 40.45 -0.78
N THR A 253 -18.81 41.34 -0.37
CA THR A 253 -17.35 41.16 -0.53
C THR A 253 -16.83 40.07 0.42
N VAL A 254 -17.39 40.00 1.61
CA VAL A 254 -17.02 39.02 2.63
C VAL A 254 -17.61 37.64 2.36
N GLY A 255 -18.82 37.57 1.79
CA GLY A 255 -19.39 36.29 1.34
C GLY A 255 -18.46 35.60 0.33
N ILE A 256 -17.85 36.36 -0.58
CA ILE A 256 -16.84 35.85 -1.51
C ILE A 256 -15.61 35.36 -0.75
N GLY A 257 -15.07 36.14 0.21
CA GLY A 257 -13.90 35.74 1.00
C GLY A 257 -14.08 34.43 1.78
N GLY A 258 -15.22 34.24 2.45
CA GLY A 258 -15.53 33.00 3.18
C GLY A 258 -15.69 31.79 2.25
N VAL A 259 -16.29 31.98 1.08
CA VAL A 259 -16.43 30.93 0.05
C VAL A 259 -15.08 30.56 -0.53
N THR A 260 -14.25 31.56 -0.82
CA THR A 260 -12.89 31.33 -1.32
C THR A 260 -12.07 30.56 -0.29
N ALA A 261 -12.12 30.94 0.99
CA ALA A 261 -11.44 30.22 2.07
C ALA A 261 -11.93 28.78 2.24
N LEU A 262 -13.26 28.53 2.19
CA LEU A 262 -13.80 27.17 2.24
C LEU A 262 -13.42 26.36 1.00
N THR A 263 -13.47 26.97 -0.19
CA THR A 263 -13.07 26.31 -1.44
C THR A 263 -11.59 25.93 -1.37
N LEU A 264 -10.73 26.83 -0.90
CA LEU A 264 -9.31 26.56 -0.67
C LEU A 264 -9.09 25.47 0.38
N ALA A 265 -9.88 25.42 1.46
CA ALA A 265 -9.81 24.34 2.46
C ALA A 265 -10.17 22.97 1.85
N ILE A 266 -11.17 22.91 0.98
CA ILE A 266 -11.57 21.64 0.35
C ILE A 266 -10.58 21.24 -0.74
N VAL A 267 -10.10 22.19 -1.54
CA VAL A 267 -9.06 21.97 -2.55
C VAL A 267 -7.77 21.49 -1.88
N SER A 268 -7.36 22.07 -0.75
CA SER A 268 -6.18 21.62 0.00
C SER A 268 -6.35 20.21 0.57
N GLY A 269 -7.54 19.88 1.12
CA GLY A 269 -7.82 18.50 1.54
C GLY A 269 -7.83 17.49 0.40
N ALA A 270 -8.27 17.88 -0.79
CA ALA A 270 -8.17 17.03 -1.98
C ALA A 270 -6.74 16.97 -2.54
N ALA A 271 -5.95 18.04 -2.38
CA ALA A 271 -4.53 18.05 -2.73
C ALA A 271 -3.69 17.14 -1.81
N LEU A 272 -4.09 16.92 -0.55
CA LEU A 272 -3.44 15.93 0.32
C LEU A 272 -3.49 14.52 -0.26
N ALA A 273 -4.51 14.17 -1.05
CA ALA A 273 -4.57 12.87 -1.73
C ALA A 273 -3.55 12.74 -2.87
N ALA A 274 -2.93 13.85 -3.30
CA ALA A 274 -1.88 13.90 -4.31
C ALA A 274 -0.48 13.98 -3.69
N ILE A 275 -0.38 14.27 -2.39
CA ILE A 275 0.89 14.42 -1.68
C ILE A 275 1.18 13.10 -0.97
N PRO A 276 2.36 12.49 -1.19
CA PRO A 276 2.76 11.30 -0.47
C PRO A 276 2.63 11.49 1.03
N LEU A 277 2.10 10.47 1.70
CA LEU A 277 2.09 10.43 3.15
C LEU A 277 3.53 10.53 3.67
N PRO A 278 3.78 11.34 4.70
CA PRO A 278 5.09 11.38 5.30
C PRO A 278 5.38 10.02 5.90
N GLN A 279 6.57 9.50 5.62
CA GLN A 279 7.02 8.22 6.14
C GLN A 279 6.88 8.20 7.68
N PRO A 280 6.42 7.08 8.27
CA PRO A 280 6.35 6.95 9.72
C PRO A 280 7.74 7.15 10.34
N HIS A 281 7.81 7.65 11.58
CA HIS A 281 9.09 7.69 12.27
C HIS A 281 9.63 6.25 12.43
N PRO A 282 10.95 6.06 12.26
CA PRO A 282 11.58 4.80 12.64
C PRO A 282 11.26 4.49 14.10
N VAL A 283 10.99 3.22 14.37
CA VAL A 283 10.81 2.72 15.73
C VAL A 283 12.10 2.01 16.13
N ALA A 284 12.64 2.35 17.28
CA ALA A 284 13.87 1.78 17.83
C ALA A 284 13.92 0.24 17.70
N GLY A 285 14.94 -0.29 17.01
CA GLY A 285 15.18 -1.74 16.90
C GLY A 285 14.27 -2.51 15.94
N VAL A 286 13.34 -1.82 15.26
CA VAL A 286 12.41 -2.42 14.29
C VAL A 286 13.02 -2.34 12.89
N PRO A 287 13.00 -3.43 12.10
CA PRO A 287 13.46 -3.39 10.71
C PRO A 287 12.84 -2.23 9.93
N LEU A 288 13.69 -1.50 9.22
CA LEU A 288 13.29 -0.29 8.51
C LEU A 288 13.14 -0.60 7.03
N LEU A 289 11.91 -0.50 6.52
CA LEU A 289 11.59 -0.58 5.11
C LEU A 289 11.19 0.80 4.59
N ARG A 290 11.87 1.30 3.56
CA ARG A 290 11.59 2.61 2.95
C ARG A 290 11.75 2.53 1.44
N SER A 291 10.94 3.30 0.72
CA SER A 291 11.19 3.60 -0.69
C SER A 291 11.81 4.98 -0.81
N VAL A 292 12.86 5.12 -1.63
CA VAL A 292 13.52 6.39 -1.89
C VAL A 292 13.67 6.64 -3.38
N SER A 293 13.41 7.87 -3.82
CA SER A 293 13.74 8.28 -5.19
C SER A 293 15.23 8.54 -5.29
N LEU A 294 15.95 7.73 -6.07
CA LEU A 294 17.38 7.86 -6.30
C LEU A 294 17.70 7.55 -7.78
N GLY A 295 18.33 8.48 -8.49
CA GLY A 295 18.61 8.31 -9.92
C GLY A 295 17.35 8.28 -10.78
N GLY A 296 16.29 9.00 -10.35
CA GLY A 296 14.98 9.01 -11.00
C GLY A 296 14.20 7.70 -10.91
N GLN A 297 14.60 6.78 -10.03
CA GLN A 297 13.94 5.49 -9.77
C GLN A 297 13.50 5.42 -8.32
N ASP A 298 12.34 4.83 -8.06
CA ASP A 298 11.93 4.46 -6.70
C ASP A 298 12.65 3.17 -6.31
N VAL A 299 13.51 3.28 -5.30
CA VAL A 299 14.41 2.23 -4.84
C VAL A 299 13.95 1.77 -3.45
N PRO A 300 13.45 0.54 -3.30
CA PRO A 300 13.10 0.00 -2.00
C PRO A 300 14.39 -0.38 -1.25
N VAL A 301 14.45 0.00 0.03
CA VAL A 301 15.57 -0.19 0.94
C VAL A 301 15.06 -0.82 2.23
N LEU A 302 15.69 -1.93 2.62
CA LEU A 302 15.45 -2.63 3.87
C LEU A 302 16.73 -2.62 4.70
N LEU A 303 16.64 -2.15 5.94
CA LEU A 303 17.70 -2.19 6.93
C LEU A 303 17.34 -3.18 8.04
N THR A 304 18.19 -4.19 8.23
CA THR A 304 17.95 -5.33 9.13
C THR A 304 19.16 -5.59 10.04
N PRO A 305 18.98 -5.82 11.35
CA PRO A 305 17.73 -5.73 12.13
C PRO A 305 17.37 -4.30 12.57
N ALA A 306 18.15 -3.30 12.18
CA ALA A 306 18.10 -1.92 12.67
C ALA A 306 18.37 -1.81 14.19
N LYS A 307 19.45 -2.45 14.66
CA LYS A 307 19.97 -2.38 16.05
C LYS A 307 21.38 -1.77 16.08
N PRO A 308 21.96 -1.42 17.24
CA PRO A 308 23.32 -0.89 17.27
C PRO A 308 24.34 -1.90 16.71
N GLY A 309 25.42 -1.41 16.12
CA GLY A 309 26.47 -2.25 15.52
C GLY A 309 26.18 -2.61 14.06
N ARG A 310 26.69 -3.77 13.61
CA ARG A 310 26.68 -4.15 12.19
C ARG A 310 25.29 -4.60 11.75
N ASN A 311 24.77 -3.99 10.70
CA ASN A 311 23.47 -4.27 10.10
C ASN A 311 23.63 -4.58 8.61
N LEU A 312 22.62 -5.24 8.05
CA LEU A 312 22.51 -5.55 6.63
C LEU A 312 21.56 -4.56 5.96
N VAL A 313 21.99 -3.96 4.87
CA VAL A 313 21.17 -3.15 3.97
C VAL A 313 20.88 -3.99 2.73
N HIS A 314 19.60 -4.13 2.40
CA HIS A 314 19.13 -4.74 1.18
C HIS A 314 18.41 -3.70 0.32
N VAL A 315 18.75 -3.65 -0.97
CA VAL A 315 18.21 -2.71 -1.94
C VAL A 315 17.62 -3.48 -3.13
N GLY A 316 16.38 -3.19 -3.50
CA GLY A 316 15.69 -3.86 -4.62
C GLY A 316 16.07 -3.25 -5.96
N VAL A 317 17.26 -3.61 -6.47
CA VAL A 317 17.84 -3.11 -7.72
C VAL A 317 18.50 -4.22 -8.52
N ASP A 318 18.45 -4.13 -9.85
CA ASP A 318 19.05 -5.15 -10.73
C ASP A 318 20.58 -5.08 -10.80
N LYS A 319 21.16 -3.88 -10.61
CA LYS A 319 22.60 -3.61 -10.72
C LYS A 319 23.13 -3.07 -9.39
N PRO A 320 23.36 -3.94 -8.41
CA PRO A 320 23.70 -3.50 -7.06
C PRO A 320 25.01 -2.72 -6.98
N GLU A 321 25.97 -3.00 -7.86
CA GLU A 321 27.28 -2.33 -7.93
C GLU A 321 27.21 -0.83 -8.25
N GLU A 322 26.09 -0.34 -8.80
CA GLU A 322 25.86 1.09 -9.04
C GLU A 322 25.48 1.86 -7.75
N TYR A 323 25.19 1.14 -6.67
CA TYR A 323 24.68 1.69 -5.42
C TYR A 323 25.68 1.51 -4.27
N ALA A 324 25.61 2.40 -3.28
CA ALA A 324 26.39 2.33 -2.06
C ALA A 324 25.54 2.72 -0.84
N ALA A 325 25.85 2.16 0.32
CA ALA A 325 25.17 2.50 1.58
C ALA A 325 26.19 2.76 2.71
N GLY A 326 25.82 3.63 3.65
CA GLY A 326 26.65 4.02 4.80
C GLY A 326 25.87 4.91 5.77
N THR A 327 26.49 5.38 6.84
CA THR A 327 25.84 6.32 7.79
C THR A 327 26.16 7.79 7.49
N SER A 328 27.04 8.03 6.51
CA SER A 328 27.46 9.34 6.03
C SER A 328 28.04 9.20 4.62
N SER A 329 28.18 10.30 3.90
CA SER A 329 28.83 10.31 2.58
C SER A 329 30.28 9.78 2.60
N SER A 330 30.96 9.88 3.75
CA SER A 330 32.34 9.39 3.94
C SER A 330 32.43 7.90 4.31
N THR A 331 31.30 7.24 4.60
CA THR A 331 31.23 5.83 5.00
C THR A 331 30.48 4.97 4.00
N LEU A 332 30.14 5.51 2.83
CA LEU A 332 29.49 4.77 1.76
C LEU A 332 30.36 3.60 1.29
N ALA A 333 29.82 2.39 1.36
CA ALA A 333 30.40 1.18 0.81
C ALA A 333 29.51 0.65 -0.32
N ALA A 334 30.13 0.20 -1.41
CA ALA A 334 29.43 -0.35 -2.56
C ALA A 334 28.60 -1.59 -2.17
N LEU A 335 27.41 -1.69 -2.74
CA LEU A 335 26.56 -2.87 -2.59
C LEU A 335 26.99 -3.95 -3.58
N GLY A 336 26.74 -5.20 -3.22
CA GLY A 336 27.05 -6.36 -4.05
C GLY A 336 25.89 -7.35 -4.13
N SER A 337 26.02 -8.31 -5.03
CA SER A 337 25.14 -9.49 -5.05
C SER A 337 25.55 -10.49 -3.95
N ARG A 338 24.59 -11.26 -3.44
CA ARG A 338 24.87 -12.40 -2.55
C ARG A 338 24.18 -13.67 -3.05
N SER A 339 24.85 -14.81 -2.92
CA SER A 339 24.29 -16.10 -3.35
C SER A 339 23.03 -16.42 -2.54
N GLY A 340 21.98 -16.83 -3.26
CA GLY A 340 20.67 -17.10 -2.68
C GLY A 340 19.83 -15.86 -2.34
N GLY A 341 20.28 -14.64 -2.65
CA GLY A 341 19.53 -13.39 -2.47
C GLY A 341 19.15 -12.70 -3.78
N SER A 342 18.13 -11.85 -3.76
CA SER A 342 17.78 -10.92 -4.84
C SER A 342 18.44 -9.55 -4.60
N GLY A 343 18.50 -8.68 -5.60
CA GLY A 343 18.93 -7.28 -5.44
C GLY A 343 20.35 -7.05 -4.89
N GLY A 344 20.56 -5.90 -4.26
CA GLY A 344 21.83 -5.46 -3.69
C GLY A 344 21.91 -5.58 -2.18
N TRP A 345 23.12 -5.88 -1.70
CA TRP A 345 23.41 -6.14 -0.30
C TRP A 345 24.67 -5.42 0.14
N GLY A 346 24.64 -4.84 1.34
CA GLY A 346 25.81 -4.20 1.94
C GLY A 346 25.69 -4.16 3.45
N PHE A 347 26.80 -3.84 4.11
CA PHE A 347 26.84 -3.71 5.57
C PHE A 347 26.96 -2.26 5.97
N VAL A 348 26.29 -1.91 7.06
CA VAL A 348 26.42 -0.60 7.69
C VAL A 348 26.54 -0.78 9.20
N ASP A 349 27.45 -0.04 9.81
CA ASP A 349 27.59 0.00 11.26
C ASP A 349 26.76 1.16 11.80
N LEU A 350 25.69 0.85 12.52
CA LEU A 350 24.79 1.83 13.09
C LEU A 350 25.23 2.20 14.52
N PRO A 351 25.47 3.49 14.80
CA PRO A 351 25.45 4.01 16.17
C PRO A 351 24.14 3.66 16.90
N ALA A 352 24.18 3.67 18.24
CA ALA A 352 22.98 3.59 19.05
C ALA A 352 22.10 4.84 18.88
N GLY A 353 20.79 4.65 19.00
CA GLY A 353 19.78 5.70 18.90
C GLY A 353 19.44 6.12 17.46
N PRO A 354 18.85 7.32 17.29
CA PRO A 354 18.42 7.83 16.00
C PRO A 354 19.60 8.28 15.13
N GLY A 355 19.50 8.04 13.82
CA GLY A 355 20.54 8.43 12.86
C GLY A 355 20.05 8.47 11.42
N LYS A 356 21.00 8.65 10.49
CA LYS A 356 20.74 8.68 9.05
C LYS A 356 21.48 7.54 8.35
N LEU A 357 20.76 6.76 7.56
CA LEU A 357 21.31 5.86 6.56
C LEU A 357 21.41 6.65 5.25
N VAL A 358 22.60 6.75 4.68
CA VAL A 358 22.83 7.37 3.38
C VAL A 358 22.88 6.27 2.32
N LEU A 359 22.03 6.38 1.31
CA LEU A 359 22.10 5.58 0.09
C LEU A 359 22.59 6.47 -1.06
N GLY A 360 23.54 5.98 -1.85
CA GLY A 360 24.11 6.70 -2.99
C GLY A 360 24.02 5.91 -4.29
N LYS A 361 23.91 6.65 -5.41
CA LYS A 361 24.03 6.14 -6.78
C LYS A 361 24.79 7.19 -7.61
N GLY A 362 26.05 6.91 -7.94
CA GLY A 362 26.94 7.92 -8.50
C GLY A 362 27.10 9.12 -7.55
N ASP A 363 26.85 10.34 -8.05
CA ASP A 363 26.93 11.58 -7.26
C ASP A 363 25.64 11.89 -6.48
N GLU A 364 24.54 11.18 -6.75
CA GLU A 364 23.26 11.38 -6.08
C GLU A 364 23.23 10.60 -4.76
N GLN A 365 22.72 11.24 -3.70
CA GLN A 365 22.60 10.63 -2.38
C GLN A 365 21.26 11.01 -1.73
N VAL A 366 20.71 10.09 -0.96
CA VAL A 366 19.51 10.28 -0.16
C VAL A 366 19.74 9.80 1.25
N ALA A 367 19.30 10.58 2.24
CA ALA A 367 19.40 10.25 3.65
C ALA A 367 18.04 9.75 4.19
N ILE A 368 18.06 8.60 4.83
CA ILE A 368 16.91 7.90 5.39
C ILE A 368 17.04 7.89 6.91
N ASP A 369 16.02 8.36 7.62
CA ASP A 369 16.00 8.25 9.08
C ASP A 369 15.92 6.78 9.52
N TYR A 370 16.74 6.41 10.51
CA TYR A 370 16.61 5.16 11.26
C TYR A 370 16.64 5.44 12.77
N ASP A 371 16.21 4.45 13.56
CA ASP A 371 16.41 4.43 15.01
C ASP A 371 16.89 3.03 15.42
N ALA A 372 18.18 2.94 15.76
CA ALA A 372 18.80 1.69 16.19
C ALA A 372 18.40 1.33 17.63
N GLY A 373 17.86 2.27 18.39
CA GLY A 373 17.64 2.16 19.83
C GLY A 373 18.94 2.08 20.63
N ASP A 374 18.78 1.92 21.95
CA ASP A 374 19.90 1.80 22.91
C ASP A 374 20.06 0.37 23.44
N GLY A 375 19.44 -0.59 22.75
CA GLY A 375 19.45 -2.00 23.11
C GLY A 375 20.78 -2.70 22.83
N PRO A 376 20.86 -4.03 23.05
CA PRO A 376 22.04 -4.79 22.68
C PRO A 376 22.31 -4.71 21.18
N ALA A 377 23.59 -4.83 20.83
CA ALA A 377 24.01 -4.84 19.43
C ALA A 377 23.35 -5.98 18.63
N ALA A 378 23.25 -5.81 17.32
CA ALA A 378 22.77 -6.84 16.40
C ALA A 378 23.56 -8.15 16.58
N ALA A 379 22.84 -9.28 16.61
CA ALA A 379 23.47 -10.59 16.70
C ALA A 379 24.27 -10.87 15.43
N PRO A 380 25.48 -11.47 15.49
CA PRO A 380 26.31 -11.70 14.31
C PRO A 380 25.60 -12.43 13.16
N VAL A 381 24.67 -13.35 13.49
CA VAL A 381 23.89 -14.12 12.52
C VAL A 381 23.09 -13.24 11.54
N THR A 382 22.65 -12.03 11.96
CA THR A 382 21.88 -11.13 11.09
C THR A 382 22.72 -10.58 9.94
N THR A 383 24.05 -10.67 10.06
CA THR A 383 25.02 -10.17 9.07
C THR A 383 25.88 -11.28 8.45
N GLY A 384 25.76 -12.52 8.93
CA GLY A 384 26.45 -13.70 8.39
C GLY A 384 25.85 -14.19 7.07
N ASP A 385 26.17 -15.44 6.70
CA ASP A 385 25.69 -16.07 5.46
C ASP A 385 24.16 -16.23 5.43
N ASP A 386 23.55 -16.45 6.59
CA ASP A 386 22.08 -16.54 6.74
C ASP A 386 21.39 -15.18 6.91
N GLY A 387 22.14 -14.07 6.83
CA GLY A 387 21.58 -12.72 6.96
C GLY A 387 20.50 -12.41 5.93
N ILE A 388 20.57 -13.03 4.75
CA ILE A 388 19.58 -12.88 3.66
C ILE A 388 18.22 -13.45 4.07
N GLU A 389 18.19 -14.64 4.68
CA GLU A 389 16.96 -15.23 5.17
C GLU A 389 16.37 -14.38 6.30
N CYS A 390 17.24 -13.92 7.21
CA CYS A 390 16.83 -13.04 8.30
C CYS A 390 16.25 -11.71 7.78
N ALA A 391 16.81 -11.15 6.70
CA ALA A 391 16.25 -10.00 6.01
C ALA A 391 14.89 -10.30 5.37
N SER A 392 14.65 -11.49 4.81
CA SER A 392 13.31 -11.85 4.30
C SER A 392 12.25 -11.89 5.41
N VAL A 393 12.65 -12.33 6.62
CA VAL A 393 11.80 -12.28 7.82
C VAL A 393 11.62 -10.84 8.31
N ALA A 394 12.66 -10.01 8.22
CA ALA A 394 12.59 -8.59 8.54
C ALA A 394 11.62 -7.85 7.62
N LEU A 395 11.67 -8.14 6.31
CA LEU A 395 10.73 -7.64 5.32
C LEU A 395 9.31 -8.05 5.70
N ALA A 396 9.09 -9.34 5.98
CA ALA A 396 7.78 -9.83 6.41
C ALA A 396 7.23 -9.12 7.65
N VAL A 397 8.07 -8.80 8.64
CA VAL A 397 7.68 -8.01 9.83
C VAL A 397 7.34 -6.57 9.45
N ALA A 398 8.15 -5.93 8.61
CA ALA A 398 7.93 -4.56 8.15
C ALA A 398 6.65 -4.40 7.33
N LEU A 399 6.14 -5.50 6.74
CA LEU A 399 4.89 -5.57 6.00
C LEU A 399 3.64 -5.76 6.89
N THR A 400 3.80 -5.82 8.21
CA THR A 400 2.67 -5.94 9.16
C THR A 400 2.23 -4.56 9.66
N ASP A 401 0.98 -4.45 10.14
CA ASP A 401 0.43 -3.19 10.69
C ASP A 401 1.16 -2.71 11.95
N HIS A 402 1.78 -3.65 12.68
CA HIS A 402 2.47 -3.41 13.95
C HIS A 402 3.84 -4.10 13.92
N PRO A 403 4.80 -3.54 13.17
CA PRO A 403 6.12 -4.12 13.07
C PRO A 403 6.81 -4.07 14.44
N VAL A 404 7.45 -5.17 14.81
CA VAL A 404 8.13 -5.35 16.11
C VAL A 404 9.62 -5.61 15.88
N PRO A 405 10.49 -5.36 16.89
CA PRO A 405 11.90 -5.72 16.79
C PRO A 405 12.09 -7.20 16.50
N LEU A 406 13.10 -7.53 15.67
CA LEU A 406 13.47 -8.92 15.46
C LEU A 406 14.10 -9.51 16.73
N GLY A 407 13.50 -10.60 17.22
CA GLY A 407 14.00 -11.33 18.39
C GLY A 407 15.17 -12.24 18.04
N ALA A 408 15.03 -13.03 16.98
CA ALA A 408 15.99 -14.04 16.53
C ALA A 408 15.91 -14.20 15.00
N CYS A 409 16.97 -14.70 14.38
CA CYS A 409 16.95 -15.12 12.98
C CYS A 409 16.52 -16.59 12.85
N PRO A 410 15.84 -16.97 11.75
CA PRO A 410 15.38 -18.35 11.55
C PRO A 410 16.50 -19.40 11.61
N SER A 411 17.72 -19.06 11.20
CA SER A 411 18.86 -19.98 11.21
C SER A 411 19.40 -20.30 12.62
N GLU A 412 18.96 -19.59 13.66
CA GLU A 412 19.42 -19.80 15.04
C GLU A 412 18.75 -21.00 15.72
N GLN A 413 17.61 -21.49 15.21
CA GLN A 413 16.89 -22.59 15.83
C GLN A 413 16.08 -23.40 14.81
N LEU A 414 16.03 -24.72 15.01
CA LEU A 414 15.06 -25.58 14.31
C LEU A 414 13.72 -25.58 15.06
N GLY A 415 12.68 -25.10 14.40
CA GLY A 415 11.32 -25.12 14.93
C GLY A 415 10.71 -26.53 14.95
N GLN A 416 9.69 -26.71 15.79
CA GLN A 416 8.89 -27.93 15.81
C GLN A 416 8.17 -28.20 14.47
N PRO A 417 7.57 -27.21 13.78
CA PRO A 417 6.93 -27.44 12.49
C PRO A 417 7.89 -27.99 11.43
N ASP A 418 9.13 -27.51 11.41
CA ASP A 418 10.18 -27.97 10.49
C ASP A 418 10.70 -29.35 10.86
N THR A 419 10.88 -29.62 12.16
CA THR A 419 11.25 -30.95 12.67
C THR A 419 10.27 -32.03 12.20
N GLU A 420 8.97 -31.74 12.29
CA GLU A 420 7.92 -32.64 11.82
C GLU A 420 7.95 -32.83 10.29
N ALA A 421 8.18 -31.75 9.54
CA ALA A 421 8.28 -31.81 8.08
C ALA A 421 9.46 -32.70 7.62
N LEU A 422 10.63 -32.53 8.23
CA LEU A 422 11.82 -33.34 7.95
C LEU A 422 11.61 -34.82 8.31
N ARG A 423 10.95 -35.12 9.44
CA ARG A 423 10.61 -36.52 9.77
C ARG A 423 9.64 -37.13 8.75
N GLY A 424 8.63 -36.35 8.36
CA GLY A 424 7.65 -36.77 7.35
C GLY A 424 8.29 -37.05 5.99
N GLU A 425 9.25 -36.23 5.58
CA GLU A 425 10.01 -36.39 4.35
C GLU A 425 10.87 -37.68 4.36
N VAL A 426 11.58 -37.95 5.46
CA VAL A 426 12.33 -39.20 5.63
C VAL A 426 11.40 -40.42 5.66
N ASN A 427 10.23 -40.33 6.30
CA ASN A 427 9.23 -41.39 6.30
C ASN A 427 8.70 -41.67 4.89
N PHE A 428 8.47 -40.61 4.11
CA PHE A 428 8.04 -40.72 2.72
C PHE A 428 9.10 -41.42 1.86
N LEU A 429 10.38 -41.04 2.00
CA LEU A 429 11.50 -41.70 1.32
C LEU A 429 11.58 -43.19 1.65
N ALA A 430 11.46 -43.54 2.94
CA ALA A 430 11.44 -44.93 3.38
C ALA A 430 10.27 -45.71 2.77
N GLY A 431 9.07 -45.11 2.74
CA GLY A 431 7.89 -45.70 2.12
C GLY A 431 8.02 -45.93 0.62
N ARG A 432 8.92 -45.21 -0.06
CA ARG A 432 9.28 -45.41 -1.48
C ARG A 432 10.41 -46.43 -1.69
N GLY A 433 10.95 -47.02 -0.61
CA GLY A 433 12.03 -48.00 -0.69
C GLY A 433 13.42 -47.38 -0.92
N VAL A 434 13.60 -46.09 -0.61
CA VAL A 434 14.92 -45.44 -0.69
C VAL A 434 15.81 -45.99 0.43
N SER A 435 16.91 -46.65 0.08
CA SER A 435 17.81 -47.27 1.05
C SER A 435 19.03 -46.42 1.42
N LYS A 436 19.35 -45.40 0.61
CA LYS A 436 20.47 -44.46 0.85
C LYS A 436 20.06 -43.02 0.62
N LEU A 437 20.58 -42.12 1.44
CA LEU A 437 20.30 -40.68 1.41
C LEU A 437 21.60 -39.88 1.58
N SER A 438 21.97 -39.12 0.56
CA SER A 438 22.98 -38.07 0.70
C SER A 438 22.39 -36.88 1.45
N LEU A 439 23.05 -36.42 2.51
CA LEU A 439 22.60 -35.30 3.33
C LEU A 439 23.58 -34.14 3.25
N SER A 440 23.07 -32.95 2.94
CA SER A 440 23.86 -31.72 2.88
C SER A 440 23.31 -30.70 3.86
N GLY A 441 24.16 -30.18 4.73
CA GLY A 441 23.87 -29.10 5.66
C GLY A 441 25.05 -28.13 5.76
N ASP A 442 24.86 -27.07 6.53
CA ASP A 442 25.90 -26.13 6.95
C ASP A 442 26.05 -26.08 8.49
N ASN A 443 26.85 -25.11 8.95
CA ASN A 443 27.17 -24.92 10.37
C ASN A 443 26.16 -24.04 11.12
N SER A 444 25.06 -23.63 10.50
CA SER A 444 24.01 -22.88 11.21
C SER A 444 23.40 -23.76 12.30
N PRO A 445 23.04 -23.20 13.48
CA PRO A 445 22.41 -23.97 14.55
C PRO A 445 21.17 -24.76 14.08
N ARG A 446 20.34 -24.16 13.21
CA ARG A 446 19.19 -24.85 12.62
C ARG A 446 19.59 -26.04 11.75
N SER A 447 20.58 -25.90 10.86
CA SER A 447 21.05 -26.98 9.99
C SER A 447 21.65 -28.15 10.79
N VAL A 448 22.43 -27.85 11.83
CA VAL A 448 23.01 -28.87 12.72
C VAL A 448 21.90 -29.69 13.38
N ALA A 449 20.89 -29.01 13.96
CA ALA A 449 19.73 -29.68 14.54
C ALA A 449 18.91 -30.47 13.51
N ALA A 450 18.73 -29.92 12.30
CA ALA A 450 18.02 -30.58 11.21
C ALA A 450 18.73 -31.85 10.74
N THR A 451 20.05 -31.80 10.63
CA THR A 451 20.91 -32.93 10.28
C THR A 451 20.77 -34.05 11.31
N GLU A 452 20.74 -33.73 12.60
CA GLU A 452 20.52 -34.71 13.66
C GLU A 452 19.14 -35.37 13.56
N VAL A 453 18.08 -34.57 13.34
CA VAL A 453 16.71 -35.08 13.15
C VAL A 453 16.63 -36.04 11.96
N VAL A 454 17.19 -35.65 10.81
CA VAL A 454 17.20 -36.48 9.60
C VAL A 454 17.95 -37.78 9.83
N ARG A 455 19.17 -37.73 10.40
CA ARG A 455 19.97 -38.94 10.66
C ARG A 455 19.26 -39.90 11.62
N LYS A 456 18.71 -39.37 12.72
CA LYS A 456 17.97 -40.19 13.69
C LYS A 456 16.76 -40.86 13.06
N GLN A 457 15.99 -40.12 12.25
CA GLN A 457 14.82 -40.67 11.58
C GLN A 457 15.21 -41.69 10.50
N ALA A 458 16.27 -41.43 9.74
CA ALA A 458 16.77 -42.31 8.70
C ALA A 458 17.21 -43.67 9.29
N VAL A 459 17.95 -43.65 10.40
CA VAL A 459 18.32 -44.87 11.14
C VAL A 459 17.08 -45.65 11.58
N ALA A 460 16.07 -44.98 12.14
CA ALA A 460 14.82 -45.62 12.55
C ALA A 460 14.03 -46.26 11.39
N LYS A 461 14.30 -45.82 10.16
CA LYS A 461 13.67 -46.33 8.93
C LYS A 461 14.59 -47.21 8.07
N GLY A 462 15.80 -47.50 8.53
CA GLY A 462 16.76 -48.32 7.81
C GLY A 462 17.34 -47.67 6.56
N ILE A 463 17.41 -46.33 6.51
CA ILE A 463 18.05 -45.58 5.43
C ILE A 463 19.50 -45.25 5.83
N GLU A 464 20.46 -45.62 5.00
CA GLU A 464 21.87 -45.24 5.17
C GLU A 464 22.06 -43.76 4.79
N VAL A 465 22.59 -42.94 5.72
CA VAL A 465 22.87 -41.52 5.45
C VAL A 465 24.36 -41.30 5.21
N THR A 466 24.70 -40.65 4.10
CA THR A 466 26.07 -40.34 3.69
C THR A 466 26.25 -38.85 3.43
N ASP A 467 27.47 -38.35 3.62
CA ASP A 467 27.84 -36.97 3.30
C ASP A 467 28.34 -36.82 1.84
N GLN A 468 28.60 -37.95 1.18
CA GLN A 468 29.01 -38.00 -0.22
C GLN A 468 27.82 -38.27 -1.13
N TRP A 469 27.82 -37.66 -2.32
CA TRP A 469 26.76 -37.88 -3.30
C TRP A 469 26.95 -39.24 -3.98
N ASP A 470 25.98 -40.12 -3.79
CA ASP A 470 25.98 -41.48 -4.36
C ASP A 470 24.99 -41.65 -5.52
N GLY A 471 24.24 -40.59 -5.85
CA GLY A 471 23.23 -40.58 -6.91
C GLY A 471 21.89 -41.23 -6.54
N GLN A 472 21.64 -41.59 -5.27
CA GLN A 472 20.34 -42.11 -4.85
C GLN A 472 19.33 -40.98 -4.60
N ALA A 473 19.31 -40.41 -3.40
CA ALA A 473 18.51 -39.24 -3.03
C ALA A 473 19.43 -38.19 -2.39
N LEU A 474 19.14 -36.91 -2.62
CA LEU A 474 19.79 -35.81 -1.90
C LEU A 474 18.76 -35.09 -1.05
N LEU A 475 19.07 -34.84 0.22
CA LEU A 475 18.33 -33.92 1.09
C LEU A 475 19.22 -32.77 1.52
N VAL A 476 18.80 -31.53 1.26
CA VAL A 476 19.51 -30.30 1.64
C VAL A 476 18.80 -29.61 2.80
N VAL A 477 19.48 -29.48 3.95
CA VAL A 477 19.00 -28.85 5.18
C VAL A 477 19.89 -27.68 5.63
N ALA A 478 20.54 -27.01 4.67
CA ALA A 478 21.37 -25.82 4.91
C ALA A 478 20.53 -24.52 4.99
N GLY A 479 21.16 -23.42 5.38
CA GLY A 479 20.68 -22.06 5.19
C GLY A 479 20.75 -21.61 3.72
N TRP A 480 20.30 -20.39 3.43
CA TRP A 480 20.01 -19.98 2.04
C TRP A 480 21.25 -19.90 1.15
N THR A 481 22.32 -19.25 1.61
CA THR A 481 23.55 -19.10 0.81
C THR A 481 24.19 -20.46 0.55
N ALA A 482 24.40 -21.27 1.60
CA ALA A 482 24.98 -22.60 1.45
C ALA A 482 24.07 -23.54 0.63
N GLY A 483 22.75 -23.46 0.81
CA GLY A 483 21.76 -24.21 0.04
C GLY A 483 21.76 -23.84 -1.44
N ALA A 484 21.81 -22.55 -1.77
CA ALA A 484 21.93 -22.08 -3.16
C ALA A 484 23.23 -22.55 -3.81
N ASP A 485 24.36 -22.45 -3.11
CA ASP A 485 25.66 -22.92 -3.61
C ASP A 485 25.67 -24.43 -3.82
N GLN A 486 25.08 -25.20 -2.90
CA GLN A 486 24.90 -26.64 -3.01
C GLN A 486 24.06 -27.00 -4.24
N LEU A 487 22.96 -26.30 -4.45
CA LEU A 487 22.06 -26.50 -5.59
C LEU A 487 22.70 -26.10 -6.92
N ASN A 488 23.55 -25.06 -6.94
CA ASN A 488 24.34 -24.70 -8.11
C ASN A 488 25.33 -25.80 -8.46
N LYS A 489 26.04 -26.36 -7.47
CA LYS A 489 26.97 -27.49 -7.68
C LYS A 489 26.24 -28.72 -8.23
N VAL A 490 25.04 -29.02 -7.74
CA VAL A 490 24.22 -30.12 -8.28
C VAL A 490 23.85 -29.89 -9.74
N ALA A 491 23.43 -28.68 -10.10
CA ALA A 491 23.10 -28.33 -11.48
C ALA A 491 24.31 -28.45 -12.41
N GLU A 492 25.49 -27.98 -11.97
CA GLU A 492 26.77 -28.10 -12.70
C GLU A 492 27.21 -29.56 -12.90
N GLN A 493 26.91 -30.43 -11.94
CA GLN A 493 27.25 -31.86 -11.97
C GLN A 493 26.14 -32.76 -12.54
N SER A 494 25.04 -32.20 -13.04
CA SER A 494 23.88 -32.98 -13.53
C SER A 494 24.20 -33.94 -14.69
N GLY A 495 25.32 -33.72 -15.39
CA GLY A 495 25.86 -34.62 -16.41
C GLY A 495 26.58 -35.86 -15.85
N THR A 496 27.03 -35.82 -14.61
CA THR A 496 27.86 -36.87 -13.97
C THR A 496 27.17 -37.52 -12.77
N VAL A 497 26.41 -36.76 -11.98
CA VAL A 497 25.64 -37.24 -10.82
C VAL A 497 24.16 -36.99 -11.07
N ARG A 498 23.35 -38.05 -11.01
CA ARG A 498 21.89 -37.96 -11.12
C ARG A 498 21.26 -38.63 -9.91
N PHE A 499 20.48 -37.87 -9.15
CA PHE A 499 19.73 -38.38 -8.01
C PHE A 499 18.48 -39.12 -8.48
N GLN A 500 18.56 -40.45 -8.54
CA GLN A 500 17.51 -41.34 -9.07
C GLN A 500 16.16 -41.19 -8.34
N ASN A 501 16.21 -40.88 -7.04
CA ASN A 501 15.04 -40.71 -6.19
C ASN A 501 14.63 -39.26 -5.96
N GLY A 502 15.34 -38.29 -6.57
CA GLY A 502 15.05 -36.86 -6.52
C GLY A 502 15.94 -36.06 -5.55
N ILE A 503 15.77 -34.74 -5.62
CA ILE A 503 16.42 -33.75 -4.75
C ILE A 503 15.33 -33.18 -3.83
N TYR A 504 15.55 -33.31 -2.54
CA TYR A 504 14.68 -32.94 -1.46
C TYR A 504 15.30 -31.77 -0.70
N LEU A 505 14.48 -30.84 -0.22
CA LEU A 505 14.92 -29.60 0.38
C LEU A 505 14.15 -29.35 1.66
N ALA A 506 14.81 -28.77 2.66
CA ALA A 506 14.13 -28.29 3.85
C ALA A 506 13.05 -27.23 3.53
N PRO A 507 11.98 -27.13 4.36
CA PRO A 507 10.84 -26.24 4.12
C PRO A 507 11.23 -24.77 3.88
N TRP A 508 12.22 -24.28 4.62
CA TRP A 508 12.66 -22.88 4.59
C TRP A 508 13.47 -22.51 3.33
N LEU A 509 13.85 -23.49 2.50
CA LEU A 509 14.54 -23.26 1.24
C LEU A 509 13.59 -22.90 0.09
N LEU A 510 12.28 -22.84 0.33
CA LEU A 510 11.33 -22.26 -0.61
C LEU A 510 11.54 -20.74 -0.72
N TYR A 511 12.47 -20.37 -1.59
CA TYR A 511 12.74 -19.01 -2.05
C TYR A 511 13.31 -19.05 -3.47
N PRO A 512 12.78 -18.28 -4.44
CA PRO A 512 13.17 -18.36 -5.85
C PRO A 512 14.66 -18.31 -6.16
N ARG A 513 15.45 -17.48 -5.47
CA ARG A 513 16.89 -17.39 -5.75
C ARG A 513 17.71 -18.55 -5.17
N VAL A 514 17.11 -19.35 -4.30
CA VAL A 514 17.69 -20.61 -3.81
C VAL A 514 17.34 -21.76 -4.78
N ILE A 515 16.07 -21.91 -5.17
CA ILE A 515 15.62 -23.05 -5.98
C ILE A 515 15.68 -22.85 -7.50
N GLY A 516 15.89 -21.62 -7.98
CA GLY A 516 15.76 -21.18 -9.38
C GLY A 516 16.47 -22.00 -10.46
N ARG A 517 17.55 -22.72 -10.12
CA ARG A 517 18.33 -23.52 -11.09
C ARG A 517 18.01 -25.01 -11.11
N ASN A 518 17.21 -25.51 -10.15
CA ASN A 518 16.94 -26.93 -10.01
C ASN A 518 15.45 -27.19 -10.19
N SER A 519 15.05 -27.38 -11.46
CA SER A 519 13.71 -27.85 -11.77
C SER A 519 13.48 -29.24 -11.16
N GLY A 520 12.33 -29.42 -10.52
CA GLY A 520 11.93 -30.68 -9.90
C GLY A 520 12.40 -30.87 -8.45
N ALA A 521 12.96 -29.84 -7.80
CA ALA A 521 13.26 -29.92 -6.37
C ALA A 521 11.97 -30.08 -5.54
N ILE A 522 12.01 -30.97 -4.56
CA ILE A 522 10.87 -31.36 -3.72
C ILE A 522 11.04 -30.74 -2.33
N LEU A 523 10.00 -30.10 -1.79
CA LEU A 523 10.03 -29.48 -0.46
C LEU A 523 8.80 -29.89 0.35
N PRO A 524 8.92 -30.15 1.66
CA PRO A 524 7.77 -30.34 2.54
C PRO A 524 7.30 -28.98 3.07
N ILE A 525 6.16 -28.48 2.59
CA ILE A 525 5.57 -27.21 3.04
C ILE A 525 4.16 -27.42 3.59
N ARG A 526 3.73 -26.51 4.47
CA ARG A 526 2.44 -26.60 5.22
C ARG A 526 1.32 -25.76 4.63
N PHE A 527 1.61 -24.98 3.60
CA PHE A 527 0.66 -24.13 2.91
C PHE A 527 0.74 -24.41 1.42
N ASN A 528 -0.37 -24.19 0.71
CA ASN A 528 -0.39 -24.24 -0.74
C ASN A 528 -0.12 -22.83 -1.30
N PRO A 529 0.97 -22.62 -2.07
CA PRO A 529 1.31 -21.31 -2.65
C PRO A 529 0.22 -20.67 -3.51
N HIS A 530 -0.77 -21.44 -3.96
CA HIS A 530 -1.91 -20.99 -4.76
C HIS A 530 -3.16 -20.61 -3.96
N GLU A 531 -3.15 -20.82 -2.64
CA GLU A 531 -4.24 -20.38 -1.77
C GLU A 531 -4.21 -18.87 -1.54
N GLN A 532 -5.36 -18.31 -1.14
CA GLN A 532 -5.58 -16.88 -1.05
C GLN A 532 -4.52 -16.16 -0.19
N LEU A 533 -4.19 -16.69 0.98
CA LEU A 533 -3.28 -16.02 1.93
C LEU A 533 -1.82 -16.00 1.44
N PRO A 534 -1.22 -17.13 0.99
CA PRO A 534 0.08 -17.10 0.33
C PRO A 534 0.14 -16.15 -0.87
N VAL A 535 -0.93 -16.05 -1.67
CA VAL A 535 -1.01 -15.12 -2.81
C VAL A 535 -1.05 -13.66 -2.34
N VAL A 536 -1.80 -13.35 -1.27
CA VAL A 536 -1.82 -12.00 -0.66
C VAL A 536 -0.42 -11.60 -0.21
N TYR A 537 0.29 -12.47 0.51
CA TYR A 537 1.66 -12.21 0.95
C TYR A 537 2.62 -12.01 -0.22
N SER A 538 2.55 -12.89 -1.24
CA SER A 538 3.33 -12.81 -2.48
C SER A 538 3.15 -11.45 -3.17
N ASN A 539 1.91 -10.99 -3.29
CA ASN A 539 1.59 -9.69 -3.87
C ASN A 539 2.11 -8.54 -3.03
N LEU A 540 2.00 -8.63 -1.71
CA LEU A 540 2.48 -7.60 -0.79
C LEU A 540 3.99 -7.42 -0.91
N VAL A 541 4.76 -8.53 -0.89
CA VAL A 541 6.22 -8.49 -1.11
C VAL A 541 6.55 -7.85 -2.46
N GLY A 542 5.95 -8.31 -3.55
CA GLY A 542 6.27 -7.80 -4.87
C GLY A 542 5.80 -6.36 -5.14
N GLN A 543 4.81 -5.86 -4.40
CA GLN A 543 4.37 -4.46 -4.48
C GLN A 543 5.29 -3.53 -3.67
N THR A 544 5.71 -3.95 -2.48
CA THR A 544 6.50 -3.10 -1.58
C THR A 544 8.00 -3.19 -1.84
N PHE A 545 8.49 -4.32 -2.35
CA PHE A 545 9.89 -4.53 -2.67
C PHE A 545 10.03 -5.16 -4.07
N PRO A 546 9.78 -4.39 -5.15
CA PRO A 546 9.93 -4.89 -6.51
C PRO A 546 11.30 -5.53 -6.76
N GLY A 547 11.30 -6.72 -7.36
CA GLY A 547 12.52 -7.50 -7.64
C GLY A 547 12.89 -8.52 -6.57
N ASP A 548 12.25 -8.47 -5.40
CA ASP A 548 12.32 -9.54 -4.40
C ASP A 548 11.09 -10.46 -4.45
N PHE A 549 11.14 -11.58 -3.73
CA PHE A 549 10.19 -12.68 -3.84
C PHE A 549 9.68 -13.15 -2.47
N PRO A 550 8.47 -13.73 -2.38
CA PRO A 550 8.04 -14.36 -1.14
C PRO A 550 8.97 -15.51 -0.76
N SER A 551 9.15 -15.71 0.54
CA SER A 551 9.87 -16.84 1.11
C SER A 551 9.02 -17.58 2.14
N ALA A 552 9.28 -18.88 2.34
CA ALA A 552 8.58 -19.64 3.37
C ALA A 552 8.82 -19.08 4.79
N SER A 553 10.07 -18.71 5.11
CA SER A 553 10.42 -18.13 6.42
C SER A 553 9.76 -16.77 6.64
N GLY A 554 9.72 -15.92 5.60
CA GLY A 554 9.03 -14.64 5.64
C GLY A 554 7.52 -14.81 5.79
N PHE A 555 6.91 -15.72 5.04
CA PHE A 555 5.47 -15.99 5.13
C PHE A 555 5.06 -16.51 6.50
N ALA A 556 5.83 -17.45 7.08
CA ALA A 556 5.58 -17.92 8.43
C ALA A 556 5.59 -16.76 9.44
N ARG A 557 6.56 -15.85 9.32
CA ARG A 557 6.64 -14.68 10.19
C ARG A 557 5.50 -13.68 9.98
N TRP A 558 5.11 -13.42 8.73
CA TRP A 558 3.98 -12.56 8.41
C TRP A 558 2.67 -13.15 8.93
N LEU A 559 2.52 -14.48 8.85
CA LEU A 559 1.35 -15.21 9.34
C LEU A 559 1.23 -15.16 10.87
N ASP A 560 2.34 -15.16 11.60
CA ASP A 560 2.35 -15.02 13.07
C ASP A 560 1.77 -13.69 13.56
N ALA A 561 1.79 -12.65 12.72
CA ALA A 561 1.19 -11.35 13.02
C ALA A 561 -0.31 -11.28 12.67
N GLN A 562 -0.86 -12.31 12.01
CA GLN A 562 -2.27 -12.35 11.65
C GLN A 562 -3.15 -12.79 12.84
N PRO A 563 -4.44 -12.44 12.84
CA PRO A 563 -5.38 -12.95 13.84
C PRO A 563 -5.37 -14.48 13.92
N GLU A 564 -5.60 -15.02 15.12
CA GLU A 564 -5.58 -16.47 15.35
C GLU A 564 -6.52 -17.26 14.41
N SER A 565 -7.68 -16.70 14.10
CA SER A 565 -8.63 -17.28 13.14
C SER A 565 -8.06 -17.44 11.73
N VAL A 566 -7.20 -16.51 11.30
CA VAL A 566 -6.50 -16.56 10.00
C VAL A 566 -5.37 -17.58 10.07
N ARG A 567 -4.57 -17.56 11.15
CA ARG A 567 -3.43 -18.46 11.33
C ARG A 567 -3.86 -19.94 11.41
N ALA A 568 -4.96 -20.23 12.11
CA ALA A 568 -5.49 -21.59 12.25
C ALA A 568 -5.91 -22.21 10.90
N ALA A 569 -6.28 -21.40 9.91
CA ALA A 569 -6.69 -21.87 8.59
C ALA A 569 -5.53 -22.48 7.77
N ILE A 570 -4.27 -22.13 8.08
CA ILE A 570 -3.07 -22.59 7.35
C ILE A 570 -2.28 -23.66 8.13
N ASN A 571 -2.68 -23.99 9.37
CA ASN A 571 -1.90 -24.87 10.25
C ASN A 571 -2.12 -26.37 9.97
N GLY A 572 -1.96 -26.77 8.71
CA GLY A 572 -2.06 -28.15 8.25
C GLY A 572 -0.80 -28.99 8.49
N LYS A 573 -0.92 -30.30 8.29
CA LYS A 573 0.23 -31.20 8.18
C LYS A 573 1.04 -30.87 6.92
N PRO A 574 2.38 -30.98 6.95
CA PRO A 574 3.20 -30.73 5.76
C PRO A 574 2.86 -31.72 4.66
N ALA A 575 2.89 -31.27 3.40
CA ALA A 575 2.82 -32.12 2.21
C ALA A 575 4.01 -31.80 1.29
N LEU A 576 4.35 -32.71 0.39
CA LEU A 576 5.43 -32.49 -0.58
C LEU A 576 4.91 -31.70 -1.76
N PHE A 577 5.67 -30.67 -2.11
CA PHE A 577 5.48 -29.85 -3.29
C PHE A 577 6.73 -29.93 -4.16
N THR A 578 6.56 -29.80 -5.47
CA THR A 578 7.67 -29.71 -6.42
C THR A 578 7.69 -28.35 -7.10
N ALA A 579 8.87 -27.74 -7.18
CA ALA A 579 9.08 -26.53 -7.95
C ALA A 579 9.47 -26.89 -9.39
N SER A 580 8.64 -26.55 -10.36
CA SER A 580 8.84 -26.91 -11.77
C SER A 580 8.79 -25.68 -12.66
N VAL A 581 9.73 -25.57 -13.59
CA VAL A 581 9.78 -24.49 -14.59
C VAL A 581 8.69 -24.76 -15.63
N VAL A 582 7.93 -23.74 -16.01
CA VAL A 582 6.88 -23.86 -17.03
C VAL A 582 7.46 -23.33 -18.34
N SER A 583 7.84 -24.22 -19.25
CA SER A 583 8.52 -23.86 -20.51
C SER A 583 7.58 -23.49 -21.66
N PHE A 584 6.27 -23.76 -21.54
CA PHE A 584 5.28 -23.39 -22.56
C PHE A 584 3.87 -23.29 -21.97
N LEU A 585 3.20 -22.15 -22.19
CA LEU A 585 1.75 -22.02 -22.09
C LEU A 585 1.26 -21.43 -23.42
N PRO A 586 0.24 -22.03 -24.07
CA PRO A 586 -0.35 -21.45 -25.27
C PRO A 586 -0.81 -20.01 -25.01
N THR A 587 -0.58 -19.11 -25.95
CA THR A 587 -0.94 -17.68 -25.87
C THR A 587 -2.41 -17.43 -25.59
N GLU A 588 -3.26 -18.42 -25.86
CA GLU A 588 -4.71 -18.46 -25.59
C GLU A 588 -5.04 -18.43 -24.08
N PHE A 589 -4.11 -18.87 -23.22
CA PHE A 589 -4.21 -18.85 -21.76
C PHE A 589 -3.40 -17.71 -21.12
N ASN A 590 -2.99 -16.70 -21.90
CA ASN A 590 -2.18 -15.57 -21.45
C ASN A 590 -3.00 -14.52 -20.66
N HIS A 591 -3.71 -14.97 -19.63
CA HIS A 591 -4.29 -14.11 -18.61
C HIS A 591 -3.29 -13.94 -17.47
N GLY A 592 -2.27 -13.10 -17.65
CA GLY A 592 -1.48 -12.55 -16.53
C GLY A 592 -0.68 -13.54 -15.67
N HIS A 593 -0.34 -14.73 -16.17
CA HIS A 593 0.44 -15.73 -15.42
C HIS A 593 1.94 -15.47 -15.38
N ASP A 594 2.39 -14.36 -15.97
CA ASP A 594 3.72 -13.81 -15.74
C ASP A 594 3.75 -13.16 -14.34
N SER A 595 3.53 -13.98 -13.30
CA SER A 595 3.59 -13.54 -11.92
C SER A 595 5.06 -13.30 -11.59
N LYS A 596 5.58 -12.15 -12.02
CA LYS A 596 6.91 -11.65 -11.67
C LYS A 596 7.15 -11.68 -10.16
N ASN A 597 6.06 -11.71 -9.38
CA ASN A 597 6.05 -11.67 -7.92
C ASN A 597 5.61 -12.99 -7.27
N GLY A 598 5.67 -14.12 -8.00
CA GLY A 598 5.20 -15.44 -7.51
C GLY A 598 6.24 -16.22 -6.69
N TRP A 599 5.79 -17.29 -6.04
CA TRP A 599 6.61 -18.22 -5.23
C TRP A 599 7.70 -18.96 -5.99
N PHE A 600 7.57 -19.06 -7.32
CA PHE A 600 8.60 -19.55 -8.22
C PHE A 600 8.44 -18.88 -9.59
N PRO A 601 9.07 -17.72 -9.81
CA PRO A 601 9.01 -16.99 -11.08
C PRO A 601 9.45 -17.89 -12.24
N GLN A 602 8.76 -17.80 -13.37
CA GLN A 602 8.95 -18.67 -14.55
C GLN A 602 8.59 -20.16 -14.32
N GLY A 603 7.93 -20.47 -13.21
CA GLY A 603 7.49 -21.81 -12.89
C GLY A 603 6.27 -21.84 -11.99
N THR A 604 6.08 -22.99 -11.35
CA THR A 604 5.00 -23.22 -10.38
C THR A 604 5.47 -24.15 -9.27
N VAL A 605 4.80 -24.09 -8.13
CA VAL A 605 5.03 -24.96 -6.98
C VAL A 605 3.77 -25.78 -6.74
N VAL A 606 3.78 -27.05 -7.14
CA VAL A 606 2.58 -27.89 -7.13
C VAL A 606 2.69 -29.00 -6.11
N GLN A 607 1.58 -29.29 -5.44
CA GLN A 607 1.50 -30.39 -4.48
C GLN A 607 1.59 -31.73 -5.20
N ILE A 608 2.44 -32.64 -4.71
CA ILE A 608 2.68 -33.97 -5.29
C ILE A 608 2.43 -35.12 -4.32
N SER A 609 2.10 -34.82 -3.06
CA SER A 609 1.73 -35.83 -2.07
C SER A 609 0.50 -35.42 -1.27
N GLN A 610 -0.12 -36.39 -0.61
CA GLN A 610 -1.00 -36.10 0.53
C GLN A 610 -0.18 -35.57 1.71
N ALA A 611 -0.87 -35.21 2.81
CA ALA A 611 -0.22 -34.88 4.07
C ALA A 611 0.76 -35.97 4.51
N LEU A 612 1.95 -35.57 4.93
CA LEU A 612 3.01 -36.45 5.40
C LEU A 612 2.69 -37.03 6.78
N ASP A 613 3.07 -38.28 6.98
CA ASP A 613 3.09 -38.91 8.30
C ASP A 613 4.32 -38.45 9.08
N THR A 614 4.11 -37.60 10.07
CA THR A 614 5.17 -37.00 10.89
C THR A 614 5.53 -37.83 12.13
N GLY A 615 4.88 -38.98 12.34
CA GLY A 615 5.16 -39.89 13.46
C GLY A 615 4.73 -39.38 14.84
N GLY A 616 3.82 -38.41 14.90
CA GLY A 616 3.15 -38.01 16.14
C GLY A 616 2.04 -39.00 16.50
N ASN A 617 2.11 -39.60 17.70
CA ASN A 617 1.02 -40.39 18.24
C ASN A 617 -0.28 -39.56 18.21
N GLY A 618 -1.29 -40.08 17.51
CA GLY A 618 -2.69 -39.72 17.78
C GLY A 618 -3.14 -40.26 19.12
#